data_AF-A0A447X230-F1
#
_entry.id   AF-A0A447X230-F1
#
_cell.length_a   1.000
_cell.length_b   1.000
_cell.length_c   1.000
_cell.angle_alpha   90.00
_cell.angle_beta   90.00
_cell.angle_gamma   90.00
#
_symmetry.space_group_name_H-M   'P 1'
#
loop_
_entity.id
_entity.type
_entity.pdbx_description
1 polymer ?
#
loop_
_entity_poly.entity_id
_entity_poly.type
_entity_poly.pdbx_seq_one_letter_code
_entity_poly.pdbx_strand_id
1 'polypeptide(L)'
;MWRDSNKDGVFQQVEKLTDEEMAQYDYKWEFTGKSINGEVGAQANTSNEDIVIPATNREAAQTYGAQAGDGLQGYGLRVLYTKK
;
A
#
# COMPACT_ATOMS: atom_id res chain seq x y z
N MET A 1 -1.71 -10.35 -2.87
CA MET A 1 -2.06 -11.05 -1.60
C MET A 1 -1.60 -12.49 -1.67
N TRP A 2 -1.53 -13.17 -0.52
CA TRP A 2 -1.19 -14.60 -0.41
C TRP A 2 -2.02 -15.26 0.68
N ARG A 3 -2.16 -16.58 0.62
CA ARG A 3 -2.83 -17.40 1.62
C ARG A 3 -1.81 -17.87 2.64
N ASP A 4 -1.92 -17.45 3.88
CA ASP A 4 -1.12 -18.06 4.95
C ASP A 4 -1.74 -19.39 5.40
N SER A 5 -1.58 -20.42 4.58
CA SER A 5 -2.25 -21.72 4.79
C SER A 5 -1.58 -22.52 5.89
N ASN A 6 -0.26 -22.37 6.01
CA ASN A 6 0.54 -23.02 7.05
C ASN A 6 0.59 -22.21 8.37
N LYS A 7 0.13 -20.95 8.37
CA LYS A 7 0.04 -20.04 9.52
C LYS A 7 1.39 -19.65 10.11
N ASP A 8 2.43 -19.60 9.29
CA ASP A 8 3.77 -19.20 9.72
C ASP A 8 4.02 -17.68 9.60
N GLY A 9 3.10 -16.96 8.96
CA GLY A 9 3.21 -15.51 8.73
C GLY A 9 4.30 -15.11 7.74
N VAL A 10 4.88 -16.06 7.00
CA VAL A 10 5.95 -15.86 6.03
C VAL A 10 5.44 -16.10 4.62
N PHE A 11 5.59 -15.11 3.75
CA PHE A 11 5.19 -15.25 2.35
C PHE A 11 5.96 -16.36 1.64
N GLN A 12 5.23 -17.30 1.04
CA GLN A 12 5.76 -18.33 0.15
C GLN A 12 5.15 -18.19 -1.25
N GLN A 13 5.96 -18.38 -2.29
CA GLN A 13 5.50 -18.17 -3.68
C GLN A 13 4.31 -19.07 -4.04
N VAL A 14 4.27 -20.30 -3.52
CA VAL A 14 3.17 -21.27 -3.72
C VAL A 14 1.84 -20.80 -3.12
N GLU A 15 1.89 -19.88 -2.16
CA GLU A 15 0.72 -19.33 -1.48
C GLU A 15 0.23 -18.02 -2.10
N LYS A 16 0.93 -17.48 -3.12
CA LYS A 16 0.45 -16.32 -3.87
C LYS A 16 -0.91 -16.64 -4.49
N LEU A 17 -1.87 -15.72 -4.34
CA LEU A 17 -3.16 -15.83 -5.02
C LEU A 17 -2.96 -15.79 -6.54
N THR A 18 -3.72 -16.59 -7.28
CA THR A 18 -3.82 -16.44 -8.74
C THR A 18 -4.60 -15.19 -9.09
N ASP A 19 -4.56 -14.78 -10.36
CA ASP A 19 -5.27 -13.59 -10.83
C ASP A 19 -6.80 -13.76 -10.69
N GLU A 20 -7.33 -14.96 -10.92
CA GLU A 20 -8.76 -15.28 -10.73
C GLU A 20 -9.19 -15.14 -9.27
N GLU A 21 -8.29 -15.46 -8.34
CA GLU A 21 -8.55 -15.42 -6.91
C GLU A 21 -8.40 -13.99 -6.38
N MET A 22 -7.40 -13.25 -6.88
CA MET A 22 -7.24 -11.82 -6.64
C MET A 22 -8.48 -11.04 -7.10
N ALA A 23 -9.11 -11.41 -8.22
CA ALA A 23 -10.29 -10.74 -8.74
C ALA A 23 -11.52 -10.79 -7.79
N GLN A 24 -11.53 -11.71 -6.82
CA GLN A 24 -12.57 -11.82 -5.80
C GLN A 24 -12.42 -10.81 -4.67
N TYR A 25 -11.33 -10.06 -4.64
CA TYR A 25 -11.06 -9.06 -3.61
C TYR A 25 -11.03 -7.68 -4.24
N ASP A 26 -11.63 -6.72 -3.55
CA ASP A 26 -11.28 -5.32 -3.72
C ASP A 26 -10.18 -4.97 -2.71
N TYR A 27 -9.15 -4.25 -3.15
CA TYR A 27 -8.07 -3.80 -2.29
C TYR A 27 -7.67 -2.37 -2.59
N LYS A 28 -7.17 -1.68 -1.57
CA LYS A 28 -6.58 -0.35 -1.67
C LYS A 28 -5.39 -0.25 -0.73
N TRP A 29 -4.40 0.52 -1.13
CA TRP A 29 -3.31 0.88 -0.22
C TRP A 29 -3.74 2.06 0.65
N GLU A 30 -3.18 2.13 1.85
CA GLU A 30 -3.37 3.27 2.74
C GLU A 30 -2.06 3.61 3.45
N PHE A 31 -1.68 4.88 3.39
CA PHE A 31 -0.62 5.42 4.24
C PHE A 31 -1.17 5.65 5.64
N THR A 32 -0.40 5.29 6.64
CA THR A 32 -0.76 5.35 8.05
C THR A 32 0.32 6.01 8.86
N GLY A 33 -0.04 6.54 10.03
CA GLY A 33 0.89 7.21 10.91
C GLY A 33 1.27 8.59 10.41
N LYS A 34 2.54 8.96 10.61
CA LYS A 34 3.11 10.27 10.30
C LYS A 34 4.34 10.11 9.42
N SER A 35 4.67 11.14 8.66
CA SER A 35 5.96 11.23 7.98
C SER A 35 7.12 11.28 8.98
N ILE A 36 8.35 11.23 8.47
CA ILE A 36 9.58 11.36 9.28
C ILE A 36 9.65 12.70 10.04
N ASN A 37 9.02 13.76 9.53
CA ASN A 37 8.95 15.07 10.19
C ASN A 37 7.64 15.31 10.96
N GLY A 38 6.76 14.30 11.06
CA GLY A 38 5.55 14.35 11.87
C GLY A 38 4.28 14.77 11.14
N GLU A 39 4.32 14.90 9.82
CA GLU A 39 3.21 15.32 8.98
C GLU A 39 2.20 14.18 8.77
N VAL A 40 0.93 14.53 8.56
CA VAL A 40 -0.17 13.60 8.24
C VAL A 40 -0.78 13.94 6.89
N GLY A 41 -1.49 12.97 6.30
CA GLY A 41 -2.38 13.26 5.16
C GLY A 41 -1.96 12.70 3.81
N ALA A 42 -0.86 11.94 3.72
CA ALA A 42 -0.58 11.17 2.52
C ALA A 42 -1.72 10.15 2.27
N GLN A 43 -2.15 10.01 1.03
CA GLN A 43 -3.19 9.07 0.60
C GLN A 43 -2.67 8.27 -0.58
N ALA A 44 -2.72 6.94 -0.51
CA ALA A 44 -2.15 6.10 -1.57
C ALA A 44 -2.99 6.08 -2.85
N ASN A 45 -4.21 6.67 -2.85
CA ASN A 45 -5.10 6.85 -3.99
C ASN A 45 -5.09 5.71 -5.02
N THR A 46 -5.12 4.46 -4.54
CA THR A 46 -5.03 3.25 -5.36
C THR A 46 -6.27 2.40 -5.07
N SER A 47 -6.92 1.92 -6.13
CA SER A 47 -8.08 1.05 -6.02
C SER A 47 -7.91 -0.10 -6.99
N ASN A 48 -7.69 -1.31 -6.47
CA ASN A 48 -7.34 -2.51 -7.22
C ASN A 48 -6.09 -2.32 -8.11
N GLU A 49 -5.16 -1.51 -7.64
CA GLU A 49 -3.93 -1.17 -8.34
C GLU A 49 -2.72 -1.27 -7.42
N ASP A 50 -1.57 -1.55 -8.00
CA ASP A 50 -0.30 -1.56 -7.29
C ASP A 50 0.10 -0.12 -6.91
N ILE A 51 0.69 0.03 -5.72
CA ILE A 51 1.27 1.30 -5.31
C ILE A 51 2.60 1.52 -6.02
N VAL A 52 2.76 2.69 -6.65
CA VAL A 52 4.02 3.08 -7.29
C VAL A 52 4.77 4.01 -6.36
N ILE A 53 5.99 3.63 -5.95
CA ILE A 53 6.83 4.50 -5.12
C ILE A 53 7.44 5.60 -6.01
N PRO A 54 7.14 6.88 -5.76
CA PRO A 54 7.66 7.98 -6.57
C PRO A 54 9.16 8.16 -6.35
N ALA A 55 9.86 8.63 -7.37
CA ALA A 55 11.30 8.86 -7.28
C ALA A 55 11.63 10.11 -6.45
N THR A 56 10.69 11.07 -6.38
CA THR A 56 10.90 12.35 -5.70
C THR A 56 9.77 12.72 -4.73
N ASN A 57 10.10 13.53 -3.70
CA ASN A 57 9.10 14.06 -2.77
C ASN A 57 8.06 14.93 -3.47
N ARG A 58 8.44 15.61 -4.55
CA ARG A 58 7.53 16.43 -5.35
C ARG A 58 6.46 15.58 -6.04
N GLU A 59 6.86 14.46 -6.65
CA GLU A 59 5.91 13.52 -7.26
C GLU A 59 5.03 12.88 -6.18
N ALA A 60 5.59 12.53 -5.02
CA ALA A 60 4.80 12.04 -3.90
C ALA A 60 3.74 13.05 -3.42
N ALA A 61 4.09 14.34 -3.38
CA ALA A 61 3.12 15.39 -3.06
C ALA A 61 2.01 15.52 -4.10
N GLN A 62 2.34 15.37 -5.37
CA GLN A 62 1.38 15.47 -6.47
C GLN A 62 0.45 14.25 -6.55
N THR A 63 0.99 13.05 -6.43
CA THR A 63 0.24 11.80 -6.60
C THR A 63 -0.53 11.41 -5.35
N TYR A 64 0.08 11.64 -4.18
CA TYR A 64 -0.41 11.11 -2.90
C TYR A 64 -0.73 12.19 -1.87
N GLY A 65 -0.66 13.48 -2.23
CA GLY A 65 -0.96 14.57 -1.29
C GLY A 65 0.02 14.67 -0.11
N ALA A 66 1.19 14.04 -0.21
CA ALA A 66 2.22 14.11 0.80
C ALA A 66 2.82 15.52 0.89
N GLN A 67 3.43 15.86 2.04
CA GLN A 67 4.16 17.12 2.16
C GLN A 67 5.44 17.07 1.30
N ALA A 68 5.68 18.10 0.49
CA ALA A 68 6.81 18.14 -0.45
C ALA A 68 8.19 18.11 0.25
N GLY A 69 8.27 18.49 1.52
CA GLY A 69 9.47 18.34 2.34
C GLY A 69 9.84 16.88 2.62
N ASP A 70 8.85 15.99 2.67
CA ASP A 70 9.00 14.63 3.21
C ASP A 70 8.78 13.54 2.16
N GLY A 71 7.86 13.77 1.22
CA GLY A 71 7.32 12.72 0.38
C GLY A 71 6.65 11.62 1.21
N LEU A 72 6.94 10.36 0.92
CA LEU A 72 6.32 9.20 1.58
C LEU A 72 7.12 8.66 2.77
N GLN A 73 8.26 9.27 3.10
CA GLN A 73 9.19 8.72 4.09
C GLN A 73 8.62 8.81 5.50
N GLY A 74 8.71 7.70 6.24
CA GLY A 74 8.23 7.58 7.62
C GLY A 74 6.79 7.07 7.74
N TYR A 75 5.95 7.25 6.72
CA TYR A 75 4.60 6.68 6.73
C TYR A 75 4.64 5.16 6.78
N GLY A 76 3.79 4.57 7.62
CA GLY A 76 3.49 3.14 7.54
C GLY A 76 2.58 2.84 6.36
N LEU A 77 2.63 1.63 5.83
CA LEU A 77 1.80 1.20 4.71
C LEU A 77 0.98 -0.02 5.11
N ARG A 78 -0.32 0.00 4.79
CA ARG A 78 -1.18 -1.19 4.92
C ARG A 78 -2.04 -1.37 3.68
N VAL A 79 -2.48 -2.62 3.47
CA VAL A 79 -3.50 -2.97 2.49
C VAL A 79 -4.83 -3.11 3.20
N LEU A 80 -5.82 -2.35 2.75
CA LEU A 80 -7.23 -2.58 3.11
C LEU A 80 -7.83 -3.43 2.00
N TYR A 81 -8.46 -4.54 2.36
CA TYR A 81 -9.08 -5.43 1.38
C TYR A 81 -10.46 -5.89 1.85
N THR A 82 -11.33 -6.24 0.91
CA THR A 82 -12.67 -6.76 1.16
C THR A 82 -12.97 -7.83 0.12
N LYS A 83 -13.55 -8.94 0.54
CA LYS A 83 -14.03 -9.97 -0.39
C LYS A 83 -15.37 -9.53 -0.98
N LYS A 84 -15.52 -9.65 -2.29
CA LYS A 84 -16.76 -9.36 -3.02
C LYS A 84 -17.87 -10.35 -2.67
#